data_AF-A0A9R0U6Z4-F1
#
_entry.id   AF-A0A9R0U6Z4-F1
#
_cell.length_a   1.000
_cell.length_b   1.000
_cell.length_c   1.000
_cell.angle_alpha   90.00
_cell.angle_beta   90.00
_cell.angle_gamma   90.00
#
_symmetry.space_group_name_H-M   'P 1'
#
loop_
_entity.id
_entity.type
_entity.pdbx_description
1 polymer ?
#
loop_
_entity_poly.entity_id
_entity_poly.type
_entity_poly.pdbx_seq_one_letter_code
_entity_poly.pdbx_strand_id
1 'polypeptide(L)'
;MGKLHKNAGVRVPGLREALGPELREFWGVRDTDPAQRVCAVVYLRLMEVLRSMVEPEPKLERLVHVAYNIEPVPLDRNLAARLENLLGRSARSFQRDLRPFRDELFVSLRTAKRPLAEPDIREAESRFAGGVRTVPGSPIESFHLDSAAVVRWFLDRLWCAPADAGHEPIVVDLGARGAWLCVFGDQGALEEYRGTVGCPWPLSRSGTGRELARTAHRAAAGLLVNPSSSRGTGAERAFSLPLSLLAELVRGFPN
;
A
#
# COMPACT_ATOMS: atom_id res chain seq x y z
N MET A 1 21.64 3.32 -10.59
CA MET A 1 20.76 2.13 -10.64
C MET A 1 20.62 1.35 -9.32
N GLY A 2 21.69 0.79 -8.73
CA GLY A 2 21.62 -0.02 -7.49
C GLY A 2 21.23 0.70 -6.19
N LYS A 3 20.71 1.94 -6.27
CA LYS A 3 20.25 2.76 -5.15
C LYS A 3 18.75 3.12 -5.23
N LEU A 4 18.04 2.79 -6.32
CA LEU A 4 16.65 3.21 -6.50
C LEU A 4 15.66 2.47 -5.59
N HIS A 5 16.00 1.26 -5.15
CA HIS A 5 15.29 0.54 -4.09
C HIS A 5 15.80 0.91 -2.67
N LYS A 6 16.90 1.68 -2.58
CA LYS A 6 17.45 2.14 -1.30
C LYS A 6 16.77 3.46 -0.93
N ASN A 7 16.73 3.81 0.35
CA ASN A 7 16.01 5.00 0.85
C ASN A 7 14.53 4.98 0.42
N ALA A 8 13.92 6.14 0.12
CA ALA A 8 12.48 6.28 -0.09
C ALA A 8 11.96 5.72 -1.43
N GLY A 9 12.75 4.93 -2.16
CA GLY A 9 12.32 4.31 -3.41
C GLY A 9 12.18 5.34 -4.54
N VAL A 10 11.11 5.20 -5.34
CA VAL A 10 10.71 6.22 -6.32
C VAL A 10 10.31 7.55 -5.67
N ARG A 11 10.12 7.61 -4.35
CA ARG A 11 9.74 8.84 -3.63
C ARG A 11 10.93 9.56 -3.02
N VAL A 12 12.16 9.21 -3.39
CA VAL A 12 13.37 9.90 -2.92
C VAL A 12 13.39 11.35 -3.43
N PRO A 13 13.66 12.34 -2.56
CA PRO A 13 13.92 13.71 -3.01
C PRO A 13 15.07 13.72 -4.03
N GLY A 14 14.88 14.43 -5.15
CA GLY A 14 15.87 14.44 -6.23
C GLY A 14 15.96 13.14 -7.02
N LEU A 15 14.83 12.42 -7.20
CA LEU A 15 14.79 11.19 -7.99
C LEU A 15 15.38 11.37 -9.39
N ARG A 16 15.08 12.49 -10.05
CA ARG A 16 15.59 12.82 -11.39
C ARG A 16 17.13 12.75 -11.43
N GLU A 17 17.78 13.39 -10.47
CA GLU A 17 19.24 13.40 -10.33
C GLU A 17 19.76 11.99 -9.97
N ALA A 18 19.03 11.26 -9.12
CA ALA A 18 19.40 9.90 -8.71
C ALA A 18 19.34 8.86 -9.85
N LEU A 19 18.56 9.11 -10.91
CA LEU A 19 18.51 8.26 -12.10
C LEU A 19 19.81 8.32 -12.91
N GLY A 20 20.46 9.49 -12.96
CA GLY A 20 21.58 9.76 -13.87
C GLY A 20 21.13 10.10 -15.30
N PRO A 21 21.99 10.74 -16.13
CA PRO A 21 21.61 11.24 -17.45
C PRO A 21 21.22 10.12 -18.43
N GLU A 22 21.97 9.02 -18.46
CA GLU A 22 21.76 7.93 -19.41
C GLU A 22 20.40 7.26 -19.21
N LEU A 23 20.02 7.05 -17.94
CA LEU A 23 18.75 6.41 -17.60
C LEU A 23 17.56 7.35 -17.84
N ARG A 24 17.74 8.65 -17.61
CA ARG A 24 16.70 9.65 -17.90
C ARG A 24 16.38 9.67 -19.39
N GLU A 25 17.40 9.73 -20.24
CA GLU A 25 17.24 9.66 -21.68
C GLU A 25 16.55 8.36 -22.09
N PHE A 26 17.05 7.21 -21.61
CA PHE A 26 16.50 5.90 -21.94
C PHE A 26 15.04 5.72 -21.51
N TRP A 27 14.64 6.25 -20.36
CA TRP A 27 13.25 6.17 -19.88
C TRP A 27 12.34 7.29 -20.37
N GLY A 28 12.89 8.29 -21.06
CA GLY A 28 12.13 9.44 -21.58
C GLY A 28 11.78 10.48 -20.51
N VAL A 29 12.60 10.60 -19.47
CA VAL A 29 12.48 11.64 -18.42
C VAL A 29 13.16 12.92 -18.92
N ARG A 30 12.40 14.00 -19.03
CA ARG A 30 12.88 15.31 -19.49
C ARG A 30 13.41 16.14 -18.33
N ASP A 31 14.29 17.09 -18.64
CA ASP A 31 14.79 18.03 -17.63
C ASP A 31 13.70 18.93 -17.06
N THR A 32 12.65 19.21 -17.84
CA THR A 32 11.51 20.03 -17.43
C THR A 32 10.42 19.25 -16.68
N ASP A 33 10.56 17.93 -16.55
CA ASP A 33 9.50 17.12 -15.92
C ASP A 33 9.41 17.42 -14.42
N PRO A 34 8.20 17.69 -13.90
CA PRO A 34 8.00 17.89 -12.46
C PRO A 34 8.27 16.59 -11.70
N ALA A 35 8.67 16.69 -10.43
CA ALA A 35 9.05 15.53 -9.61
C ALA A 35 8.01 14.40 -9.61
N GLN A 36 6.72 14.75 -9.57
CA GLN A 36 5.60 13.82 -9.65
C GLN A 36 5.58 13.00 -10.95
N ARG A 37 5.85 13.66 -12.08
CA ARG A 37 5.93 13.01 -13.40
C ARG A 37 7.12 12.07 -13.48
N VAL A 38 8.26 12.47 -12.92
CA VAL A 38 9.44 11.61 -12.83
C VAL A 38 9.10 10.34 -12.03
N CYS A 39 8.41 10.46 -10.88
CA CYS A 39 7.94 9.30 -10.11
C CYS A 39 7.02 8.38 -10.94
N ALA A 40 6.06 8.98 -11.67
CA ALA A 40 5.09 8.26 -12.50
C ALA A 40 5.75 7.48 -13.64
N VAL A 41 6.67 8.12 -14.37
CA VAL A 41 7.45 7.48 -15.44
C VAL A 41 8.24 6.29 -14.89
N VAL A 42 8.96 6.49 -13.78
CA VAL A 42 9.75 5.43 -13.15
C VAL A 42 8.85 4.28 -12.68
N TYR A 43 7.70 4.58 -12.07
CA TYR A 43 6.71 3.58 -11.68
C TYR A 43 6.25 2.75 -12.89
N LEU A 44 5.81 3.40 -13.97
CA LEU A 44 5.33 2.70 -15.17
C LEU A 44 6.41 1.81 -15.77
N ARG A 45 7.67 2.27 -15.80
CA ARG A 45 8.81 1.46 -16.28
C ARG A 45 9.05 0.23 -15.41
N LEU A 46 8.97 0.36 -14.08
CA LEU A 46 9.07 -0.79 -13.17
C LEU A 46 7.89 -1.77 -13.37
N MET A 47 6.68 -1.26 -13.59
CA MET A 47 5.50 -2.10 -13.86
C MET A 47 5.54 -2.78 -15.24
N GLU A 48 6.13 -2.15 -16.26
CA GLU A 48 6.39 -2.82 -17.55
C GLU A 48 7.32 -4.01 -17.38
N VAL A 49 8.38 -3.88 -16.57
CA VAL A 49 9.30 -4.99 -16.26
C VAL A 49 8.60 -6.10 -15.50
N LEU A 50 7.81 -5.77 -14.48
CA LEU A 50 7.02 -6.77 -13.75
C LEU A 50 6.06 -7.53 -14.69
N ARG A 51 5.39 -6.82 -15.61
CA ARG A 51 4.44 -7.41 -16.58
C ARG A 51 5.12 -8.23 -17.68
N SER A 52 6.40 -8.01 -17.95
CA SER A 52 7.15 -8.81 -18.94
C SER A 52 7.66 -10.12 -18.36
N MET A 53 7.69 -10.28 -17.03
CA MET A 53 8.04 -11.55 -16.39
C MET A 53 6.90 -12.55 -16.62
N VAL A 54 7.24 -13.76 -17.06
CA VAL A 54 6.28 -14.87 -17.15
C VAL A 54 6.00 -15.36 -15.73
N GLU A 55 4.71 -15.35 -15.33
CA GLU A 55 4.23 -15.83 -14.03
C GLU A 55 5.12 -15.39 -12.84
N PRO A 56 5.27 -14.07 -12.60
CA PRO A 56 6.03 -13.64 -11.44
C PRO A 56 5.36 -14.22 -10.19
N GLU A 57 6.14 -14.92 -9.35
CA GLU A 57 5.63 -15.41 -8.08
C GLU A 57 4.90 -14.26 -7.36
N PRO A 58 3.66 -14.43 -6.86
CA PRO A 58 2.91 -13.34 -6.22
C PRO A 58 3.68 -12.65 -5.09
N LYS A 59 4.61 -13.38 -4.48
CA LYS A 59 5.56 -12.86 -3.50
C LYS A 59 6.54 -11.84 -4.11
N LEU A 60 7.06 -12.06 -5.32
CA LEU A 60 8.00 -11.17 -6.01
C LEU A 60 7.38 -9.82 -6.35
N GLU A 61 6.15 -9.80 -6.87
CA GLU A 61 5.44 -8.54 -7.16
C GLU A 61 5.35 -7.66 -5.89
N ARG A 62 4.92 -8.27 -4.78
CA ARG A 62 4.85 -7.59 -3.48
C ARG A 62 6.22 -7.10 -3.00
N LEU A 63 7.28 -7.89 -3.22
CA LEU A 63 8.65 -7.48 -2.88
C LEU A 63 9.07 -6.25 -3.67
N VAL A 64 8.75 -6.17 -4.97
CA VAL A 64 9.06 -5.01 -5.82
C VAL A 64 8.30 -3.77 -5.35
N HIS A 65 7.00 -3.90 -5.06
CA HIS A 65 6.19 -2.80 -4.58
C HIS A 65 6.77 -2.15 -3.32
N VAL A 66 7.18 -2.98 -2.36
CA VAL A 66 7.79 -2.56 -1.11
C VAL A 66 9.21 -2.02 -1.31
N ALA A 67 10.05 -2.68 -2.12
CA ALA A 67 11.43 -2.23 -2.35
C ALA A 67 11.48 -0.82 -2.92
N TYR A 68 10.66 -0.57 -3.93
CA TYR A 68 10.70 0.64 -4.72
C TYR A 68 9.70 1.71 -4.24
N ASN A 69 8.95 1.45 -3.17
CA ASN A 69 7.99 2.39 -2.57
C ASN A 69 6.98 2.94 -3.59
N ILE A 70 6.49 2.06 -4.45
CA ILE A 70 5.52 2.36 -5.53
C ILE A 70 4.07 2.13 -5.10
N GLU A 71 3.85 1.89 -3.80
CA GLU A 71 2.52 1.82 -3.23
C GLU A 71 1.75 3.14 -3.41
N PRO A 72 0.41 3.10 -3.55
CA PRO A 72 -0.41 4.31 -3.63
C PRO A 72 -0.20 5.22 -2.43
N VAL A 73 -0.05 4.64 -1.24
CA VAL A 73 0.29 5.34 0.00
C VAL A 73 1.80 5.22 0.23
N PRO A 74 2.52 6.34 0.46
CA PRO A 74 3.94 6.28 0.78
C PRO A 74 4.22 5.38 1.99
N LEU A 75 5.13 4.43 1.83
CA LEU A 75 5.66 3.64 2.92
C LEU A 75 6.84 4.37 3.58
N ASP A 76 7.37 3.75 4.65
CA ASP A 76 8.56 4.23 5.36
C ASP A 76 9.71 4.57 4.39
N ARG A 77 10.43 5.65 4.69
CA ARG A 77 11.54 6.11 3.85
C ARG A 77 12.74 5.16 3.91
N ASN A 78 12.88 4.35 4.95
CA ASN A 78 13.95 3.38 5.13
C ASN A 78 13.53 2.01 4.59
N LEU A 79 14.32 1.48 3.64
CA LEU A 79 14.09 0.14 3.09
C LEU A 79 14.07 -0.94 4.19
N ALA A 80 14.98 -0.91 5.16
CA ALA A 80 15.03 -1.92 6.22
C ALA A 80 13.73 -1.93 7.05
N ALA A 81 13.25 -0.75 7.43
CA ALA A 81 11.98 -0.59 8.13
C ALA A 81 10.79 -1.06 7.27
N ARG A 82 10.76 -0.74 5.97
CA ARG A 82 9.73 -1.25 5.05
C ARG A 82 9.70 -2.79 5.02
N LEU A 83 10.88 -3.42 4.98
CA LEU A 83 11.01 -4.88 4.88
C LEU A 83 10.67 -5.58 6.19
N GLU A 84 11.11 -5.01 7.30
CA GLU A 84 10.81 -5.51 8.65
C GLU A 84 9.32 -5.40 8.93
N ASN A 85 8.73 -4.21 8.78
CA ASN A 85 7.32 -3.95 9.08
C ASN A 85 6.38 -4.72 8.15
N LEU A 86 6.75 -4.88 6.86
CA LEU A 86 5.81 -5.45 5.89
C LEU A 86 5.94 -6.95 5.66
N LEU A 87 7.09 -7.54 5.97
CA LEU A 87 7.39 -8.93 5.62
C LEU A 87 8.01 -9.72 6.77
N GLY A 88 8.36 -9.09 7.90
CA GLY A 88 8.92 -9.77 9.08
C GLY A 88 10.24 -10.47 8.81
N ARG A 89 11.04 -9.99 7.86
CA ARG A 89 12.24 -10.68 7.34
C ARG A 89 13.48 -9.79 7.30
N SER A 90 14.64 -10.43 7.42
CA SER A 90 15.93 -9.75 7.32
C SER A 90 16.26 -9.30 5.90
N ALA A 91 16.97 -8.17 5.77
CA ALA A 91 17.34 -7.55 4.51
C ALA A 91 18.17 -8.47 3.56
N ARG A 92 18.93 -9.44 4.10
CA ARG A 92 19.69 -10.41 3.28
C ARG A 92 18.77 -11.37 2.53
N SER A 93 17.75 -11.91 3.20
CA SER A 93 16.78 -12.78 2.52
C SER A 93 16.01 -12.03 1.44
N PHE A 94 15.80 -10.74 1.64
CA PHE A 94 15.11 -9.88 0.69
C PHE A 94 15.90 -9.68 -0.62
N GLN A 95 17.21 -9.42 -0.53
CA GLN A 95 18.02 -9.20 -1.73
C GLN A 95 18.08 -10.42 -2.65
N ARG A 96 18.09 -11.62 -2.07
CA ARG A 96 18.03 -12.88 -2.83
C ARG A 96 16.69 -13.02 -3.55
N ASP A 97 15.59 -12.76 -2.85
CA ASP A 97 14.25 -12.94 -3.40
C ASP A 97 13.89 -11.84 -4.43
N LEU A 98 14.48 -10.63 -4.33
CA LEU A 98 14.31 -9.56 -5.33
C LEU A 98 15.21 -9.75 -6.57
N ARG A 99 16.18 -10.66 -6.52
CA ARG A 99 17.16 -10.87 -7.60
C ARG A 99 16.51 -11.12 -8.97
N PRO A 100 15.48 -11.97 -9.12
CA PRO A 100 14.88 -12.23 -10.44
C PRO A 100 14.37 -10.95 -11.11
N PHE A 101 13.68 -10.09 -10.36
CA PHE A 101 13.23 -8.80 -10.88
C PHE A 101 14.39 -7.86 -11.24
N ARG A 102 15.47 -7.86 -10.45
CA ARG A 102 16.64 -7.04 -10.77
C ARG A 102 17.31 -7.50 -12.06
N ASP A 103 17.45 -8.81 -12.24
CA ASP A 103 18.05 -9.39 -13.43
C ASP A 103 17.19 -9.05 -14.67
N GLU A 104 15.87 -9.17 -14.56
CA GLU A 104 14.93 -8.74 -15.63
C GLU A 104 14.99 -7.23 -15.88
N LEU A 105 15.03 -6.41 -14.84
CA LEU A 105 15.19 -4.97 -14.96
C LEU A 105 16.46 -4.63 -15.76
N PHE A 106 17.59 -5.29 -15.47
CA PHE A 106 18.82 -5.10 -16.23
C PHE A 106 18.72 -5.53 -17.69
N VAL A 107 18.06 -6.66 -17.99
CA VAL A 107 17.78 -7.09 -19.37
C VAL A 107 16.93 -6.04 -20.09
N SER A 108 15.91 -5.54 -19.41
CA SER A 108 14.97 -4.57 -19.95
C SER A 108 15.67 -3.25 -20.34
N LEU A 109 16.74 -2.86 -19.65
CA LEU A 109 17.54 -1.66 -19.97
C LEU A 109 18.38 -1.79 -21.24
N ARG A 110 18.56 -3.02 -21.75
CA ARG A 110 19.29 -3.28 -23.00
C ARG A 110 18.37 -3.36 -24.21
N THR A 111 17.06 -3.31 -23.99
CA THR A 111 16.04 -3.48 -25.03
C THR A 111 15.40 -2.15 -25.36
N ALA A 112 15.19 -1.86 -26.65
CA ALA A 112 14.48 -0.65 -27.07
C ALA A 112 13.11 -0.58 -26.39
N LYS A 113 12.80 0.56 -25.75
CA LYS A 113 11.55 0.75 -25.02
C LYS A 113 10.52 1.43 -25.88
N ARG A 114 9.28 0.93 -25.82
CA ARG A 114 8.13 1.65 -26.35
C ARG A 114 7.96 2.98 -25.59
N PRO A 115 7.59 4.07 -26.28
CA PRO A 115 7.15 5.29 -25.61
C PRO A 115 5.96 5.00 -24.69
N LEU A 116 5.98 5.55 -23.47
CA LEU A 116 4.83 5.52 -22.58
C LEU A 116 3.73 6.45 -23.15
N ALA A 117 2.47 6.03 -23.06
CA ALA A 117 1.37 6.86 -23.53
C ALA A 117 1.10 7.99 -22.53
N GLU A 118 0.84 9.19 -23.03
CA GLU A 118 0.56 10.36 -22.19
C GLU A 118 -0.61 10.16 -21.20
N PRO A 119 -1.72 9.48 -21.58
CA PRO A 119 -2.80 9.16 -20.63
C PRO A 119 -2.32 8.32 -19.45
N ASP A 120 -1.51 7.29 -19.69
CA ASP A 120 -0.98 6.39 -18.65
C ASP A 120 -0.07 7.16 -17.67
N ILE A 121 0.75 8.07 -18.20
CA ILE A 121 1.63 8.92 -17.38
C ILE A 121 0.78 9.82 -16.48
N ARG A 122 -0.25 10.49 -17.02
CA ARG A 122 -1.15 11.35 -16.23
C ARG A 122 -1.92 10.57 -15.17
N GLU A 123 -2.38 9.37 -15.49
CA GLU A 123 -3.01 8.49 -14.52
C GLU A 123 -2.03 8.14 -13.39
N ALA A 124 -0.82 7.73 -13.74
CA ALA A 124 0.22 7.40 -12.77
C ALA A 124 0.67 8.61 -11.94
N GLU A 125 0.72 9.82 -12.51
CA GLU A 125 1.03 11.06 -11.79
C GLU A 125 0.10 11.25 -10.58
N SER A 126 -1.18 10.92 -10.69
CA SER A 126 -2.14 11.04 -9.59
C SER A 126 -1.74 10.27 -8.32
N ARG A 127 -0.90 9.22 -8.44
CA ARG A 127 -0.36 8.42 -7.33
C ARG A 127 0.79 9.12 -6.58
N PHE A 128 1.35 10.18 -7.17
CA PHE A 128 2.57 10.85 -6.71
C PHE A 128 2.40 12.37 -6.50
N ALA A 129 1.20 12.92 -6.65
CA ALA A 129 0.92 14.34 -6.37
C ALA A 129 1.31 14.69 -4.92
N GLY A 130 2.25 15.63 -4.76
CA GLY A 130 2.82 16.02 -3.48
C GLY A 130 1.94 17.01 -2.71
N GLY A 131 1.73 16.72 -1.43
CA GLY A 131 1.00 17.57 -0.51
C GLY A 131 -0.49 17.25 -0.50
N VAL A 132 -1.00 16.89 0.68
CA VAL A 132 -2.42 16.93 1.05
C VAL A 132 -3.35 16.75 -0.15
N ARG A 133 -3.74 15.51 -0.45
CA ARG A 133 -5.12 15.37 -0.89
C ARG A 133 -5.95 16.00 0.23
N THR A 134 -6.40 17.24 0.04
CA THR A 134 -7.83 17.52 0.14
C THR A 134 -8.44 16.39 -0.64
N VAL A 135 -8.89 15.38 0.10
CA VAL A 135 -9.52 14.21 -0.46
C VAL A 135 -10.58 14.78 -1.38
N PRO A 136 -10.47 14.64 -2.73
CA PRO A 136 -11.60 14.91 -3.59
C PRO A 136 -12.74 14.10 -2.97
N GLY A 137 -13.88 14.74 -2.70
CA GLY A 137 -14.96 14.18 -1.89
C GLY A 137 -15.07 12.67 -2.10
N SER A 138 -14.92 11.92 -1.00
CA SER A 138 -15.08 10.47 -0.91
C SER A 138 -14.86 9.69 -2.22
N PRO A 139 -13.73 9.01 -2.44
CA PRO A 139 -13.58 8.14 -3.60
C PRO A 139 -14.40 6.82 -3.45
N ILE A 140 -15.49 6.83 -2.66
CA ILE A 140 -16.42 5.71 -2.51
C ILE A 140 -17.32 5.57 -3.75
N GLU A 141 -17.40 6.55 -4.64
CA GLU A 141 -18.14 6.38 -5.91
C GLU A 141 -17.30 5.81 -7.06
N SER A 142 -15.97 5.68 -6.92
CA SER A 142 -15.14 5.19 -8.03
C SER A 142 -13.98 4.26 -7.66
N PHE A 143 -13.80 3.88 -6.39
CA PHE A 143 -13.02 2.69 -6.08
C PHE A 143 -13.86 1.44 -6.34
N HIS A 144 -13.83 1.00 -7.59
CA HIS A 144 -14.18 -0.37 -7.91
C HIS A 144 -13.32 -1.30 -7.04
N LEU A 145 -14.01 -2.06 -6.19
CA LEU A 145 -13.50 -3.16 -5.37
C LEU A 145 -12.97 -4.35 -6.20
N ASP A 146 -12.68 -4.13 -7.49
CA ASP A 146 -12.51 -5.16 -8.51
C ASP A 146 -11.09 -5.72 -8.59
N SER A 147 -10.14 -5.20 -7.82
CA SER A 147 -8.84 -5.86 -7.69
C SER A 147 -8.92 -6.93 -6.60
N ALA A 148 -9.41 -8.13 -6.96
CA ALA A 148 -9.39 -9.32 -6.10
C ALA A 148 -8.03 -9.52 -5.38
N ALA A 149 -6.94 -9.07 -5.99
CA ALA A 149 -5.60 -9.04 -5.41
C ALA A 149 -5.47 -8.19 -4.13
N VAL A 150 -6.09 -7.00 -4.07
CA VAL A 150 -6.05 -6.09 -2.91
C VAL A 150 -6.85 -6.67 -1.75
N VAL A 151 -8.02 -7.23 -2.06
CA VAL A 151 -8.87 -7.87 -1.06
C VAL A 151 -8.18 -9.14 -0.52
N ARG A 152 -7.61 -9.97 -1.39
CA ARG A 152 -6.81 -11.13 -0.99
C ARG A 152 -5.59 -10.74 -0.16
N TRP A 153 -4.90 -9.67 -0.55
CA TRP A 153 -3.80 -9.10 0.23
C TRP A 153 -4.22 -8.70 1.65
N PHE A 154 -5.40 -8.10 1.81
CA PHE A 154 -5.94 -7.76 3.13
C PHE A 154 -6.24 -9.03 3.93
N LEU A 155 -6.97 -9.97 3.33
CA LEU A 155 -7.47 -11.17 4.01
C LEU A 155 -6.36 -12.08 4.53
N ASP A 156 -5.28 -12.23 3.79
CA ASP A 156 -4.19 -13.16 4.11
C ASP A 156 -3.13 -12.55 5.05
N ARG A 157 -3.30 -11.29 5.44
CA ARG A 157 -2.32 -10.54 6.25
C ARG A 157 -2.74 -10.51 7.72
N LEU A 158 -1.76 -10.52 8.62
CA LEU A 158 -1.98 -10.26 10.04
C LEU A 158 -2.17 -8.76 10.27
N TRP A 159 -3.12 -8.44 11.13
CA TRP A 159 -3.48 -7.10 11.56
C TRP A 159 -3.67 -7.08 13.06
N CYS A 160 -3.56 -5.90 13.64
CA CYS A 160 -3.82 -5.64 15.04
C CYS A 160 -5.14 -4.87 15.19
N ALA A 161 -6.08 -5.37 15.99
CA ALA A 161 -7.31 -4.69 16.32
C ALA A 161 -7.30 -4.24 17.78
N PRO A 162 -7.91 -3.09 18.14
CA PRO A 162 -8.18 -2.77 19.52
C PRO A 162 -9.16 -3.79 20.10
N ALA A 163 -8.93 -4.21 21.34
CA ALA A 163 -9.75 -5.17 22.04
C ALA A 163 -10.11 -4.67 23.44
N ASP A 164 -11.26 -5.13 23.93
CA ASP A 164 -11.71 -4.89 25.29
C ASP A 164 -10.98 -5.80 26.30
N ALA A 165 -11.32 -5.69 27.59
CA ALA A 165 -10.73 -6.51 28.64
C ALA A 165 -11.01 -8.02 28.48
N GLY A 166 -12.05 -8.38 27.72
CA GLY A 166 -12.40 -9.75 27.34
C GLY A 166 -11.64 -10.27 26.12
N HIS A 167 -10.71 -9.50 25.55
CA HIS A 167 -9.97 -9.80 24.32
C HIS A 167 -10.86 -9.85 23.06
N GLU A 168 -12.05 -9.24 23.12
CA GLU A 168 -12.91 -9.11 21.95
C GLU A 168 -12.65 -7.79 21.22
N PRO A 169 -12.56 -7.78 19.86
CA PRO A 169 -12.33 -6.56 19.11
C PRO A 169 -13.40 -5.50 19.37
N ILE A 170 -12.95 -4.26 19.61
CA ILE A 170 -13.83 -3.13 19.89
C ILE A 170 -14.44 -2.61 18.60
N VAL A 171 -15.76 -2.58 18.55
CA VAL A 171 -16.54 -1.92 17.52
C VAL A 171 -16.87 -0.50 17.97
N VAL A 172 -16.67 0.46 17.07
CA VAL A 172 -16.89 1.88 17.29
C VAL A 172 -18.06 2.33 16.44
N ASP A 173 -19.03 2.99 17.06
CA ASP A 173 -20.12 3.64 16.33
C ASP A 173 -19.65 5.01 15.82
N LEU A 174 -19.74 5.21 14.52
CA LEU A 174 -19.39 6.46 13.84
C LEU A 174 -20.64 7.27 13.44
N GLY A 175 -21.77 7.04 14.12
CA GLY A 175 -23.03 7.75 13.92
C GLY A 175 -23.66 7.41 12.57
N ALA A 176 -23.81 8.40 11.70
CA ALA A 176 -24.43 8.21 10.37
C ALA A 176 -23.68 7.20 9.48
N ARG A 177 -22.43 6.83 9.81
CA ARG A 177 -21.65 5.82 9.11
C ARG A 177 -21.82 4.41 9.68
N GLY A 178 -22.56 4.25 10.78
CA GLY A 178 -22.79 2.98 11.45
C GLY A 178 -21.57 2.47 12.22
N ALA A 179 -21.59 1.17 12.49
CA ALA A 179 -20.61 0.47 13.32
C ALA A 179 -19.37 0.04 12.51
N TRP A 180 -18.18 0.27 13.08
CA TRP A 180 -16.89 -0.05 12.45
C TRP A 180 -15.90 -0.67 13.41
N LEU A 181 -15.15 -1.65 12.93
CA LEU A 181 -14.00 -2.22 13.63
C LEU A 181 -12.72 -1.64 13.01
N CYS A 182 -11.86 -1.05 13.83
CA CYS A 182 -10.58 -0.51 13.38
C CYS A 182 -9.50 -1.60 13.37
N VAL A 183 -8.71 -1.69 12.31
CA VAL A 183 -7.57 -2.62 12.22
C VAL A 183 -6.33 -1.86 11.78
N PHE A 184 -5.18 -2.26 12.32
CA PHE A 184 -3.90 -1.58 12.19
C PHE A 184 -2.85 -2.55 11.68
N GLY A 185 -1.89 -2.05 10.90
CA GLY A 185 -0.85 -2.87 10.29
C GLY A 185 -0.01 -3.64 11.31
N ASP A 186 0.17 -3.07 12.51
CA ASP A 186 0.90 -3.65 13.63
C ASP A 186 0.47 -3.01 14.96
N GLN A 187 1.07 -3.48 16.06
CA GLN A 187 0.84 -2.97 17.40
C GLN A 187 1.29 -1.50 17.57
N GLY A 188 2.40 -1.10 16.95
CA GLY A 188 2.93 0.25 17.08
C GLY A 188 2.01 1.29 16.47
N ALA A 189 1.43 1.01 15.30
CA ALA A 189 0.45 1.86 14.65
C ALA A 189 -0.83 2.05 15.50
N LEU A 190 -1.27 0.99 16.19
CA LEU A 190 -2.41 1.06 17.11
C LEU A 190 -2.09 1.93 18.33
N GLU A 191 -0.90 1.78 18.92
CA GLU A 191 -0.45 2.56 20.07
C GLU A 191 -0.29 4.05 19.74
N GLU A 192 0.29 4.37 18.58
CA GLU A 192 0.40 5.73 18.07
C GLU A 192 -0.99 6.38 17.87
N TYR A 193 -1.93 5.63 17.27
CA TYR A 193 -3.30 6.10 17.08
C TYR A 193 -3.98 6.38 18.43
N ARG A 194 -3.84 5.48 19.41
CA ARG A 194 -4.39 5.67 20.76
C ARG A 194 -3.81 6.90 21.44
N GLY A 195 -2.49 7.07 21.40
CA GLY A 195 -1.82 8.22 22.01
C GLY A 195 -2.27 9.55 21.40
N THR A 196 -2.52 9.56 20.09
CA THR A 196 -2.92 10.78 19.37
C THR A 196 -4.40 11.10 19.52
N VAL A 197 -5.28 10.10 19.41
CA VAL A 197 -6.74 10.30 19.43
C VAL A 197 -7.29 10.27 20.86
N GLY A 198 -6.58 9.68 21.81
CA GLY A 198 -7.02 9.54 23.19
C GLY A 198 -8.09 8.45 23.38
N CYS A 199 -8.11 7.43 22.51
CA CYS A 199 -9.11 6.35 22.61
C CYS A 199 -8.80 5.43 23.81
N PRO A 200 -9.80 5.11 24.67
CA PRO A 200 -9.62 4.28 25.85
C PRO A 200 -9.68 2.77 25.52
N TRP A 201 -8.86 2.32 24.57
CA TRP A 201 -8.81 0.90 24.17
C TRP A 201 -7.73 0.17 24.97
N PRO A 202 -8.10 -0.74 25.89
CA PRO A 202 -7.16 -1.27 26.88
C PRO A 202 -6.21 -2.32 26.32
N LEU A 203 -6.69 -3.20 25.44
CA LEU A 203 -5.94 -4.35 24.94
C LEU A 203 -5.88 -4.34 23.42
N SER A 204 -5.04 -5.19 22.85
CA SER A 204 -5.01 -5.43 21.42
C SER A 204 -5.11 -6.92 21.12
N ARG A 205 -5.61 -7.23 19.92
CA ARG A 205 -5.72 -8.60 19.43
C ARG A 205 -5.20 -8.65 18.01
N SER A 206 -4.26 -9.55 17.77
CA SER A 206 -3.80 -9.87 16.42
C SER A 206 -4.70 -10.92 15.77
N GLY A 207 -4.92 -10.78 14.46
CA GLY A 207 -5.67 -11.75 13.67
C GLY A 207 -5.46 -11.53 12.19
N THR A 208 -5.75 -12.55 11.38
CA THR A 208 -5.74 -12.41 9.93
C THR A 208 -6.88 -11.48 9.48
N GLY A 209 -6.73 -10.83 8.32
CA GLY A 209 -7.80 -10.03 7.73
C GLY A 209 -9.09 -10.82 7.55
N ARG A 210 -8.98 -12.13 7.27
CA ARG A 210 -10.12 -13.07 7.19
C ARG A 210 -10.83 -13.25 8.52
N GLU A 211 -10.09 -13.48 9.61
CA GLU A 211 -10.67 -13.61 10.95
C GLU A 211 -11.34 -12.30 11.40
N LEU A 212 -10.68 -11.17 11.15
CA LEU A 212 -11.21 -9.85 11.51
C LEU A 212 -12.41 -9.47 10.65
N ALA A 213 -12.42 -9.83 9.36
CA ALA A 213 -13.60 -9.68 8.50
C ALA A 213 -14.79 -10.50 8.99
N ARG A 214 -14.56 -11.76 9.41
CA ARG A 214 -15.61 -12.59 10.02
C ARG A 214 -16.11 -12.01 11.34
N THR A 215 -15.22 -11.47 12.17
CA THR A 215 -15.60 -10.83 13.43
C THR A 215 -16.40 -9.55 13.21
N ALA A 216 -15.95 -8.67 12.31
CA ALA A 216 -16.68 -7.47 11.94
C ALA A 216 -18.06 -7.81 11.35
N HIS A 217 -18.12 -8.81 10.46
CA HIS A 217 -19.40 -9.27 9.88
C HIS A 217 -20.37 -9.79 10.94
N ARG A 218 -19.90 -10.62 11.89
CA ARG A 218 -20.73 -11.11 13.02
C ARG A 218 -21.24 -9.97 13.91
N ALA A 219 -20.47 -8.90 14.03
CA ALA A 219 -20.83 -7.70 14.77
C ALA A 219 -21.66 -6.69 13.96
N ALA A 220 -22.10 -7.04 12.74
CA ALA A 220 -22.79 -6.15 11.81
C ALA A 220 -22.03 -4.82 11.58
N ALA A 221 -20.70 -4.89 11.55
CA ALA A 221 -19.81 -3.74 11.42
C ALA A 221 -19.00 -3.81 10.12
N GLY A 222 -18.61 -2.63 9.60
CA GLY A 222 -17.56 -2.52 8.59
C GLY A 222 -16.15 -2.63 9.20
N LEU A 223 -15.12 -2.68 8.35
CA LEU A 223 -13.72 -2.59 8.78
C LEU A 223 -13.07 -1.29 8.30
N LEU A 224 -12.35 -0.61 9.19
CA LEU A 224 -11.49 0.52 8.86
C LEU A 224 -10.03 0.10 9.05
N VAL A 225 -9.29 0.05 7.95
CA VAL A 225 -7.87 -0.31 7.92
C VAL A 225 -7.03 0.95 7.99
N ASN A 226 -6.15 1.00 9.00
CA ASN A 226 -5.26 2.11 9.34
C ASN A 226 -5.99 3.48 9.33
N PRO A 227 -7.02 3.66 10.17
CA PRO A 227 -7.70 4.96 10.27
C PRO A 227 -6.72 6.06 10.69
N SER A 228 -6.94 7.27 10.18
CA SER A 228 -6.05 8.40 10.48
C SER A 228 -6.35 8.99 11.86
N SER A 229 -5.30 9.31 12.62
CA SER A 229 -5.41 10.02 13.90
C SER A 229 -5.72 11.52 13.76
N SER A 230 -5.83 12.04 12.53
CA SER A 230 -6.17 13.44 12.25
C SER A 230 -7.63 13.75 12.56
N ARG A 231 -7.88 14.72 13.46
CA ARG A 231 -9.23 15.15 13.86
C ARG A 231 -10.13 15.44 12.65
N GLY A 232 -11.36 14.93 12.69
CA GLY A 232 -12.38 15.17 11.66
C GLY A 232 -12.27 14.31 10.39
N THR A 233 -11.15 13.62 10.15
CA THR A 233 -10.88 12.91 8.88
C THR A 233 -10.56 11.41 9.04
N GLY A 234 -10.58 10.89 10.27
CA GLY A 234 -10.06 9.56 10.60
C GLY A 234 -10.70 8.40 9.85
N ALA A 235 -12.05 8.39 9.78
CA ALA A 235 -12.81 7.40 9.03
C ALA A 235 -12.84 7.68 7.51
N GLU A 236 -12.60 8.93 7.10
CA GLU A 236 -12.61 9.36 5.70
C GLU A 236 -11.32 9.00 4.96
N ARG A 237 -10.23 8.80 5.71
CA ARG A 237 -8.90 8.48 5.17
C ARG A 237 -8.50 7.02 5.34
N ALA A 238 -9.31 6.23 6.05
CA ALA A 238 -9.08 4.81 6.24
C ALA A 238 -9.41 4.04 4.95
N PHE A 239 -8.68 2.97 4.67
CA PHE A 239 -9.16 1.97 3.72
C PHE A 239 -10.34 1.25 4.36
N SER A 240 -11.53 1.33 3.76
CA SER A 240 -12.77 0.82 4.35
C SER A 240 -13.27 -0.41 3.61
N LEU A 241 -13.66 -1.44 4.36
CA LEU A 241 -14.40 -2.58 3.85
C LEU A 241 -15.81 -2.50 4.45
N PRO A 242 -16.81 -2.00 3.70
CA PRO A 242 -18.16 -1.86 4.22
C PRO A 242 -18.79 -3.23 4.51
N LEU A 243 -19.80 -3.25 5.38
CA LEU A 243 -20.48 -4.50 5.78
C LEU A 243 -21.03 -5.30 4.59
N SER A 244 -21.54 -4.63 3.55
CA SER A 244 -22.03 -5.27 2.32
C SER A 244 -20.94 -6.10 1.63
N LEU A 245 -19.76 -5.52 1.46
CA LEU A 245 -18.59 -6.19 0.91
C LEU A 245 -18.11 -7.31 1.84
N LEU A 246 -18.06 -7.08 3.16
CA LEU A 246 -17.67 -8.14 4.11
C LEU A 246 -18.61 -9.34 4.03
N ALA A 247 -19.91 -9.12 3.84
CA ALA A 247 -20.88 -10.18 3.66
C ALA A 247 -20.63 -11.00 2.39
N GLU A 248 -20.14 -10.39 1.31
CA GLU A 248 -19.72 -11.09 0.09
C GLU A 248 -18.43 -11.88 0.32
N LEU A 249 -17.43 -11.28 0.96
CA LEU A 249 -16.16 -11.94 1.26
C LEU A 249 -16.36 -13.15 2.19
N VAL A 250 -17.16 -13.01 3.25
CA VAL A 250 -17.44 -14.13 4.16
C VAL A 250 -18.20 -15.26 3.45
N ARG A 251 -19.08 -14.95 2.48
CA ARG A 251 -19.83 -15.95 1.69
C ARG A 251 -18.99 -16.62 0.60
N GLY A 252 -18.07 -15.89 -0.04
CA GLY A 252 -17.31 -16.34 -1.21
C GLY A 252 -16.06 -17.18 -0.91
N PHE A 253 -15.66 -17.34 0.35
CA PHE A 253 -14.49 -18.15 0.73
C PHE A 253 -14.89 -19.30 1.67
N PRO A 254 -15.25 -20.49 1.13
CA PRO A 254 -15.31 -21.69 1.95
C PRO A 254 -13.90 -22.02 2.50
N ASN A 255 -13.88 -22.67 3.66
CA ASN A 255 -12.66 -22.97 4.43
C ASN A 255 -11.59 -23.70 3.64
#